data_AF-A0A3D2FPC3-F1
#
_entry.id   AF-A0A3D2FPC3-F1
#
_cell.length_a   1.000
_cell.length_b   1.000
_cell.length_c   1.000
_cell.angle_alpha   90.00
_cell.angle_beta   90.00
_cell.angle_gamma   90.00
#
_symmetry.space_group_name_H-M   'P 1'
#
loop_
_entity.id
_entity.type
_entity.pdbx_description
1 polymer ?
#
loop_
_entity_poly.entity_id
_entity_poly.type
_entity_poly.pdbx_seq_one_letter_code
_entity_poly.pdbx_strand_id
1 'polypeptide(L)'
;MAAATPQDKTLTIHVGYIGETLENVPDGYQKLVRQKMLGLINQNYYEFHNPTDLSKSYSNTIAAVLVHNANSFNDDLAELSKSADLDYIFVTSLRNISEDENRVMLKGKVERYNRKSNDIYRYEILSYAEDLDLHIRAMKTEMIETIPHSIHGINRNRAYILLGVVVVVGFAMSQSFGGLGKFLQSGDGDKKPTTPTGN
;
A
#
# COMPACT_ATOMS: atom_id res chain seq x y z
N MET A 1 -27.85 38.42 20.04
CA MET A 1 -27.85 37.03 19.55
C MET A 1 -26.82 36.95 18.44
N ALA A 2 -25.72 36.24 18.65
CA ALA A 2 -24.69 36.07 17.61
C ALA A 2 -25.17 34.99 16.65
N ALA A 3 -25.25 35.32 15.36
CA ALA A 3 -25.58 34.37 14.31
C ALA A 3 -24.48 33.30 14.25
N ALA A 4 -24.86 32.03 14.27
CA ALA A 4 -23.95 30.92 14.04
C ALA A 4 -23.44 31.02 12.60
N THR A 5 -22.14 31.26 12.44
CA THR A 5 -21.45 31.15 11.16
C THR A 5 -21.65 29.73 10.60
N PRO A 6 -22.03 29.56 9.33
CA PRO A 6 -22.11 28.23 8.72
C PRO A 6 -20.75 27.55 8.84
N GLN A 7 -20.75 26.27 9.23
CA GLN A 7 -19.55 25.45 9.36
C GLN A 7 -19.05 25.05 7.96
N ASP A 8 -18.64 26.03 7.16
CA ASP A 8 -18.13 25.85 5.80
C ASP A 8 -16.63 25.56 5.83
N LYS A 9 -16.30 24.27 5.94
CA LYS A 9 -15.12 23.69 5.30
C LYS A 9 -15.33 22.19 5.19
N THR A 10 -15.59 21.73 3.97
CA THR A 10 -15.46 20.34 3.56
C THR A 10 -14.03 19.88 3.89
N LEU A 11 -13.86 19.20 5.03
CA LEU A 11 -12.54 18.72 5.44
C LEU A 11 -12.29 17.37 4.77
N THR A 12 -11.89 17.40 3.50
CA THR A 12 -11.32 16.22 2.82
C THR A 12 -9.86 16.13 3.24
N ILE A 13 -9.47 14.97 3.78
CA ILE A 13 -8.08 14.70 4.14
C ILE A 13 -7.41 13.98 2.97
N HIS A 14 -6.22 14.44 2.59
CA HIS A 14 -5.43 13.90 1.50
C HIS A 14 -4.22 13.13 2.05
N VAL A 15 -4.15 11.83 1.77
CA VAL A 15 -3.08 10.95 2.26
C VAL A 15 -2.32 10.36 1.09
N GLY A 16 -1.03 10.65 1.00
CA GLY A 16 -0.16 10.08 -0.03
C GLY A 16 0.72 8.97 0.52
N TYR A 17 0.84 7.88 -0.26
CA TYR A 17 1.96 6.96 -0.12
C TYR A 17 2.93 7.21 -1.26
N ILE A 18 4.20 7.47 -0.96
CA ILE A 18 5.20 7.84 -1.99
C ILE A 18 6.11 6.68 -2.40
N GLY A 19 6.07 5.58 -1.65
CA GLY A 19 6.75 4.34 -1.96
C GLY A 19 7.80 3.93 -0.94
N GLU A 20 8.68 3.04 -1.41
CA GLU A 20 9.64 2.30 -0.60
C GLU A 20 11.08 2.49 -1.09
N THR A 21 12.01 2.58 -0.14
CA THR A 21 13.42 2.27 -0.37
C THR A 21 13.69 0.88 0.21
N LEU A 22 13.99 -0.10 -0.65
CA LEU A 22 14.20 -1.51 -0.27
C LEU A 22 15.61 -1.96 -0.64
N GLU A 23 16.47 -2.16 0.36
CA GLU A 23 17.88 -2.52 0.18
C GLU A 23 18.09 -4.02 0.42
N ASN A 24 18.72 -4.72 -0.53
CA ASN A 24 19.01 -6.17 -0.46
C ASN A 24 17.78 -7.06 -0.23
N VAL A 25 16.57 -6.58 -0.51
CA VAL A 25 15.33 -7.34 -0.39
C VAL A 25 15.05 -8.03 -1.74
N PRO A 26 14.86 -9.35 -1.81
CA PRO A 26 14.51 -10.03 -3.05
C PRO A 26 13.17 -9.55 -3.64
N ASP A 27 13.05 -9.52 -4.98
CA ASP A 27 11.90 -8.95 -5.70
C ASP A 27 10.52 -9.46 -5.23
N GLY A 28 10.43 -10.75 -4.91
CA GLY A 28 9.19 -11.35 -4.39
C GLY A 28 8.74 -10.69 -3.09
N TYR A 29 9.68 -10.44 -2.19
CA TYR A 29 9.43 -9.76 -0.92
C TYR A 29 9.24 -8.25 -1.09
N GLN A 30 9.88 -7.62 -2.08
CA GLN A 30 9.61 -6.21 -2.40
C GLN A 30 8.13 -6.00 -2.80
N LYS A 31 7.60 -6.88 -3.65
CA LYS A 31 6.18 -6.87 -4.05
C LYS A 31 5.27 -7.11 -2.85
N LEU A 32 5.63 -8.03 -1.96
CA LEU A 32 4.88 -8.30 -0.74
C LEU A 32 4.83 -7.06 0.18
N VAL A 33 5.96 -6.40 0.42
CA VAL A 33 6.01 -5.16 1.21
C VAL A 33 5.10 -4.09 0.58
N ARG A 34 5.24 -3.86 -0.73
CA ARG A 34 4.42 -2.91 -1.48
C ARG A 34 2.94 -3.18 -1.32
N GLN A 35 2.52 -4.43 -1.49
CA GLN A 35 1.11 -4.84 -1.35
C GLN A 35 0.60 -4.60 0.07
N LYS A 36 1.38 -4.97 1.09
CA LYS A 36 0.98 -4.77 2.49
C LYS A 36 0.88 -3.29 2.86
N MET A 37 1.82 -2.45 2.41
CA MET A 37 1.75 -0.99 2.66
C MET A 37 0.59 -0.34 1.92
N LEU A 38 0.33 -0.72 0.67
CA LEU A 38 -0.85 -0.23 -0.05
C LEU A 38 -2.15 -0.66 0.63
N GLY A 39 -2.26 -1.91 1.10
CA GLY A 39 -3.43 -2.39 1.83
C GLY A 39 -3.62 -1.71 3.19
N LEU A 40 -2.53 -1.34 3.86
CA LEU A 40 -2.54 -0.61 5.12
C LEU A 40 -2.94 0.86 4.94
N ILE A 41 -2.45 1.53 3.91
CA ILE A 41 -2.56 3.00 3.76
C ILE A 41 -3.75 3.40 2.87
N ASN A 42 -4.23 2.53 1.98
CA ASN A 42 -5.40 2.84 1.14
C ASN A 42 -6.71 2.63 1.93
N GLN A 43 -7.17 3.66 2.65
CA GLN A 43 -8.39 3.61 3.46
C GLN A 43 -9.56 4.36 2.82
N ASN A 44 -10.78 4.05 3.27
CA ASN A 44 -12.03 4.57 2.74
C ASN A 44 -12.59 5.78 3.49
N TYR A 45 -11.77 6.49 4.28
CA TYR A 45 -12.18 7.66 5.06
C TYR A 45 -11.28 8.88 4.81
N TYR A 46 -10.39 8.81 3.81
CA TYR A 46 -9.63 9.93 3.27
C TYR A 46 -9.37 9.73 1.77
N GLU A 47 -8.95 10.78 1.08
CA GLU A 47 -8.52 10.68 -0.32
C GLU A 47 -7.10 10.12 -0.39
N PHE A 48 -6.98 8.87 -0.86
CA PHE A 48 -5.70 8.21 -1.00
C PHE A 48 -5.04 8.51 -2.37
N HIS A 49 -3.77 8.91 -2.32
CA HIS A 49 -2.92 9.11 -3.51
C HIS A 49 -1.85 8.03 -3.55
N ASN A 50 -1.93 7.16 -4.56
CA ASN A 50 -0.99 6.06 -4.70
C ASN A 50 0.36 6.54 -5.30
N PRO A 51 1.45 5.81 -5.05
CA PRO A 51 2.78 6.25 -5.48
C PRO A 51 2.93 6.34 -7.00
N THR A 52 2.26 5.48 -7.76
CA THR A 52 2.33 5.48 -9.23
C THR A 52 1.72 6.75 -9.80
N ASP A 53 0.57 7.18 -9.30
CA ASP A 53 -0.06 8.43 -9.76
C ASP A 53 0.72 9.68 -9.30
N LEU A 54 1.22 9.69 -8.06
CA LEU A 54 2.05 10.79 -7.56
C LEU A 54 3.34 10.93 -8.38
N SER A 55 3.98 9.81 -8.75
CA SER A 55 5.22 9.83 -9.52
C SER A 55 5.10 10.42 -10.92
N LYS A 56 3.89 10.47 -11.52
CA LYS A 56 3.68 11.07 -12.85
C LYS A 56 3.94 12.57 -12.86
N SER A 57 3.67 13.25 -11.74
CA SER A 57 3.76 14.71 -11.63
C SER A 57 4.87 15.17 -10.69
N TYR A 58 5.30 14.32 -9.76
CA TYR A 58 6.18 14.70 -8.64
C TYR A 58 7.41 13.78 -8.50
N SER A 59 7.84 13.11 -9.56
CA SER A 59 8.94 12.12 -9.53
C SER A 59 10.21 12.66 -8.87
N ASN A 60 10.62 13.89 -9.19
CA ASN A 60 11.87 14.48 -8.69
C ASN A 60 11.79 14.79 -7.19
N THR A 61 10.68 15.38 -6.74
CA THR A 61 10.45 15.66 -5.31
C THR A 61 10.31 14.37 -4.50
N ILE A 62 9.64 13.35 -5.05
CA ILE A 62 9.57 12.02 -4.42
C ILE A 62 10.97 11.40 -4.31
N ALA A 63 11.78 11.47 -5.36
CA ALA A 63 13.15 10.94 -5.34
C ALA A 63 14.00 11.62 -4.25
N ALA A 64 13.88 12.94 -4.08
CA ALA A 64 14.56 13.66 -3.01
C ALA A 64 14.17 13.14 -1.62
N VAL A 65 12.87 12.91 -1.37
CA VAL A 65 12.39 12.33 -0.11
C VAL A 65 12.93 10.91 0.09
N LEU A 66 12.93 10.08 -0.96
CA LEU A 66 13.38 8.68 -0.89
C LEU A 66 14.89 8.52 -0.67
N VAL A 67 15.70 9.54 -1.00
CA VAL A 67 17.13 9.59 -0.64
C VAL A 67 17.32 9.65 0.88
N HIS A 68 16.32 10.13 1.63
CA HIS A 68 16.35 10.21 3.10
C HIS A 68 17.57 10.98 3.64
N ASN A 69 17.85 12.15 3.05
CA ASN A 69 18.93 12.99 3.54
C ASN A 69 18.53 13.62 4.89
N ALA A 70 19.24 13.27 5.96
CA ALA A 70 18.93 13.71 7.32
C ALA A 70 18.83 15.25 7.47
N ASN A 71 19.54 16.01 6.64
CA ASN A 71 19.56 17.47 6.71
C ASN A 71 18.37 18.14 5.99
N SER A 72 17.72 17.45 5.04
CA SER A 72 16.64 18.02 4.22
C SER A 72 15.33 17.23 4.29
N PHE A 73 15.31 16.05 4.89
CA PHE A 73 14.18 15.11 4.81
C PHE A 73 12.82 15.73 5.19
N ASN A 74 12.78 16.53 6.26
CA ASN A 74 11.54 17.18 6.68
C ASN A 74 11.12 18.30 5.70
N ASP A 75 12.09 19.04 5.17
CA ASP A 75 11.84 20.10 4.19
C ASP A 75 11.37 19.52 2.84
N ASP A 76 11.98 18.40 2.41
CA ASP A 76 11.59 17.67 1.20
C ASP A 76 10.15 17.14 1.30
N LEU A 77 9.77 16.60 2.47
CA LEU A 77 8.39 16.19 2.78
C LEU A 77 7.43 17.39 2.80
N ALA A 78 7.83 18.50 3.41
CA ALA A 78 7.03 19.71 3.47
C ALA A 78 6.79 20.30 2.06
N GLU A 79 7.80 20.30 1.20
CA GLU A 79 7.68 20.72 -0.20
C GLU A 79 6.72 19.81 -0.99
N LEU A 80 6.89 18.49 -0.88
CA LEU A 80 6.01 17.54 -1.54
C LEU A 80 4.56 17.68 -1.07
N SER A 81 4.35 17.86 0.23
CA SER A 81 3.01 18.02 0.81
C SER A 81 2.27 19.24 0.28
N LYS A 82 2.99 20.35 0.04
CA LYS A 82 2.42 21.58 -0.54
C LYS A 82 2.15 21.40 -2.02
N SER A 83 3.07 20.78 -2.75
CA SER A 83 3.01 20.64 -4.21
C SER A 83 1.94 19.65 -4.68
N ALA A 84 1.74 18.57 -3.91
CA ALA A 84 0.78 17.51 -4.20
C ALA A 84 -0.52 17.63 -3.38
N ASP A 85 -0.66 18.70 -2.59
CA ASP A 85 -1.76 18.95 -1.67
C ASP A 85 -2.10 17.75 -0.77
N LEU A 86 -1.11 17.29 -0.03
CA LEU A 86 -1.21 16.15 0.90
C LEU A 86 -1.18 16.65 2.34
N ASP A 87 -2.11 16.17 3.16
CA ASP A 87 -2.11 16.41 4.60
C ASP A 87 -1.16 15.45 5.32
N TYR A 88 -1.09 14.21 4.85
CA TYR A 88 -0.23 13.17 5.37
C TYR A 88 0.56 12.48 4.27
N ILE A 89 1.83 12.20 4.54
CA ILE A 89 2.71 11.46 3.61
C ILE A 89 3.29 10.26 4.32
N PHE A 90 3.15 9.09 3.71
CA PHE A 90 3.78 7.85 4.15
C PHE A 90 4.97 7.51 3.25
N VAL A 91 6.08 7.13 3.88
CA VAL A 91 7.28 6.62 3.23
C VAL A 91 7.82 5.42 3.99
N THR A 92 8.34 4.42 3.27
CA THR A 92 8.86 3.19 3.85
C THR A 92 10.33 3.02 3.49
N SER A 93 11.16 2.66 4.46
CA SER A 93 12.57 2.33 4.23
C SER A 93 12.90 1.04 4.96
N LEU A 94 13.23 -0.02 4.22
CA LEU A 94 13.55 -1.34 4.76
C LEU A 94 14.79 -1.90 4.08
N ARG A 95 15.52 -2.74 4.81
CA ARG A 95 16.61 -3.54 4.25
C ARG A 95 16.54 -4.97 4.75
N ASN A 96 17.01 -5.90 3.93
CA ASN A 96 17.27 -7.26 4.40
C ASN A 96 18.57 -7.29 5.20
N ILE A 97 18.52 -7.82 6.42
CA ILE A 97 19.69 -8.05 7.27
C ILE A 97 19.97 -9.53 7.52
N SER A 98 19.27 -10.44 6.84
CA SER A 98 19.54 -11.87 6.95
C SER A 98 20.79 -12.24 6.16
N GLU A 99 21.62 -13.09 6.76
CA GLU A 99 22.77 -13.72 6.10
C GLU A 99 22.38 -15.04 5.40
N ASP A 100 21.16 -15.54 5.66
CA ASP A 100 20.62 -16.75 5.03
C ASP A 100 19.88 -16.38 3.74
N GLU A 101 20.35 -16.90 2.61
CA GLU A 101 19.75 -16.64 1.29
C GLU A 101 18.29 -17.12 1.16
N ASN A 102 17.85 -18.02 2.05
CA ASN A 102 16.49 -18.55 2.05
C ASN A 102 15.52 -17.77 2.93
N ARG A 103 16.00 -16.75 3.66
CA ARG A 103 15.19 -16.00 4.62
C ARG A 103 15.36 -14.51 4.43
N VAL A 104 14.30 -13.76 4.71
CA VAL A 104 14.34 -12.30 4.64
C VAL A 104 13.99 -11.72 6.00
N MET A 105 14.96 -11.05 6.60
CA MET A 105 14.78 -10.33 7.86
C MET A 105 14.76 -8.84 7.55
N LEU A 106 13.58 -8.23 7.63
CA LEU A 106 13.36 -6.82 7.35
C LEU A 106 13.72 -6.00 8.58
N LYS A 107 14.61 -5.02 8.39
CA LYS A 107 14.92 -3.97 9.36
C LYS A 107 14.71 -2.60 8.74
N GLY A 108 14.02 -1.71 9.45
CA GLY A 108 13.87 -0.32 9.03
C GLY A 108 12.65 0.33 9.65
N LYS A 109 11.95 1.15 8.88
CA LYS A 109 10.89 2.02 9.40
C LYS A 109 9.84 2.40 8.36
N VAL A 110 8.67 2.72 8.87
CA VAL A 110 7.62 3.46 8.16
C VAL A 110 7.47 4.82 8.85
N GLU A 111 7.47 5.88 8.06
CA GLU A 111 7.35 7.25 8.55
C GLU A 111 6.09 7.90 7.98
N ARG A 112 5.32 8.57 8.84
CA ARG A 112 4.16 9.38 8.48
C ARG A 112 4.42 10.84 8.85
N TYR A 113 4.54 11.68 7.83
CA TYR A 113 4.58 13.13 7.96
C TYR A 113 3.18 13.70 8.14
N ASN A 114 3.03 14.75 8.96
CA ASN A 114 1.80 15.52 9.15
C ASN A 114 2.06 16.99 8.77
N ARG A 115 1.46 17.45 7.66
CA ARG A 115 1.65 18.81 7.14
C ARG A 115 1.22 19.91 8.12
N LYS A 116 0.19 19.65 8.93
CA LYS A 116 -0.35 20.66 9.85
C LYS A 116 0.60 20.96 11.01
N SER A 117 1.22 19.94 11.59
CA SER A 117 2.16 20.09 12.71
C SER A 117 3.62 20.11 12.28
N ASN A 118 3.91 19.72 11.04
CA ASN A 118 5.27 19.54 10.50
C ASN A 118 6.08 18.46 11.23
N ASP A 119 5.39 17.49 11.85
CA ASP A 119 6.00 16.39 12.58
C ASP A 119 6.05 15.11 11.75
N ILE A 120 7.01 14.25 12.09
CA ILE A 120 7.15 12.90 11.53
C ILE A 120 6.92 11.89 12.65
N TYR A 121 5.89 11.06 12.47
CA TYR A 121 5.69 9.88 13.31
C TYR A 121 6.40 8.68 12.68
N ARG A 122 7.11 7.90 13.50
CA ARG A 122 7.92 6.76 13.04
C ARG A 122 7.51 5.47 13.73
N TYR A 123 7.36 4.42 12.93
CA TYR A 123 7.19 3.05 13.40
C TYR A 123 8.36 2.20 12.91
N GLU A 124 9.03 1.47 13.81
CA GLU A 124 10.17 0.63 13.48
C GLU A 124 9.75 -0.82 13.18
N ILE A 125 10.40 -1.42 12.19
CA ILE A 125 10.18 -2.82 11.78
C ILE A 125 11.48 -3.59 12.01
N LEU A 126 11.36 -4.71 12.71
CA LEU A 126 12.41 -5.72 12.87
C LEU A 126 11.75 -7.09 12.99
N SER A 127 11.61 -7.77 11.85
CA SER A 127 10.95 -9.08 11.80
C SER A 127 11.34 -9.83 10.53
N TYR A 128 11.04 -11.13 10.52
CA TYR A 128 11.01 -11.86 9.27
C TYR A 128 9.86 -11.37 8.39
N ALA A 129 10.04 -11.41 7.08
CA ALA A 129 9.03 -10.93 6.15
C ALA A 129 7.70 -11.69 6.26
N GLU A 130 7.75 -12.96 6.68
CA GLU A 130 6.59 -13.80 6.99
C GLU A 130 5.76 -13.26 8.16
N ASP A 131 6.40 -12.58 9.12
CA ASP A 131 5.76 -12.04 10.33
C ASP A 131 5.36 -10.57 10.20
N LEU A 132 5.53 -9.98 9.01
CA LEU A 132 5.27 -8.57 8.75
C LEU A 132 3.81 -8.16 9.08
N ASP A 133 2.86 -9.10 9.04
CA ASP A 133 1.46 -8.85 9.40
C ASP A 133 1.25 -8.39 10.85
N LEU A 134 2.14 -8.76 11.76
CA LEU A 134 2.09 -8.26 13.14
C LEU A 134 2.37 -6.75 13.19
N HIS A 135 3.37 -6.29 12.43
CA HIS A 135 3.66 -4.86 12.29
C HIS A 135 2.55 -4.12 11.55
N ILE A 136 1.95 -4.72 10.51
CA ILE A 136 0.82 -4.11 9.80
C ILE A 136 -0.34 -3.82 10.75
N ARG A 137 -0.66 -4.75 11.66
CA ARG A 137 -1.72 -4.53 12.66
C ARG A 137 -1.39 -3.40 13.63
N ALA A 138 -0.17 -3.37 14.14
CA ALA A 138 0.27 -2.29 15.04
C ALA A 138 0.24 -0.92 14.34
N MET A 139 0.79 -0.83 13.13
CA MET A 139 0.78 0.40 12.34
C MET A 139 -0.63 0.86 12.00
N LYS A 140 -1.58 -0.05 11.81
CA LYS A 140 -2.98 0.33 11.60
C LYS A 140 -3.51 1.14 12.78
N THR A 141 -3.34 0.64 14.00
CA THR A 141 -3.79 1.32 15.22
C THR A 141 -3.03 2.63 15.45
N GLU A 142 -1.70 2.61 15.28
CA GLU A 142 -0.85 3.72 15.70
C GLU A 142 -0.74 4.84 14.64
N MET A 143 -0.71 4.48 13.36
CA MET A 143 -0.44 5.43 12.26
C MET A 143 -1.67 5.75 11.42
N ILE A 144 -2.60 4.81 11.25
CA ILE A 144 -3.72 4.92 10.29
C ILE A 144 -5.00 5.39 10.97
N GLU A 145 -5.37 4.77 12.10
CA GLU A 145 -6.58 5.13 12.87
C GLU A 145 -6.43 6.47 13.60
N THR A 146 -5.21 7.01 13.70
CA THR A 146 -4.95 8.34 14.26
C THR A 146 -5.08 9.48 13.24
N ILE A 147 -5.37 9.17 11.97
CA ILE A 147 -5.65 10.17 10.93
C ILE A 147 -7.12 10.61 11.05
N PRO A 148 -7.43 11.92 11.06
CA PRO A 148 -8.81 12.40 11.05
C PRO A 148 -9.61 11.83 9.87
N HIS A 149 -10.86 11.45 10.12
CA HIS A 149 -11.74 10.96 9.06
C HIS A 149 -12.35 12.14 8.30
N SER A 150 -12.39 12.01 6.98
CA SER A 150 -13.08 12.98 6.11
C SER A 150 -14.58 12.87 6.31
N ILE A 151 -15.24 14.00 6.51
CA ILE A 151 -16.66 14.04 6.93
C ILE A 151 -17.60 13.99 5.72
N HIS A 152 -17.12 14.25 4.49
CA HIS A 152 -17.93 14.24 3.26
C HIS A 152 -17.13 13.77 2.02
N GLY A 153 -17.79 13.00 1.14
CA GLY A 153 -17.48 12.81 -0.29
C GLY A 153 -16.04 12.47 -0.69
N ILE A 154 -15.62 11.20 -0.55
CA ILE A 154 -14.37 10.70 -1.16
C ILE A 154 -14.58 10.62 -2.67
N ASN A 155 -13.97 11.57 -3.39
CA ASN A 155 -14.17 11.77 -4.82
C ASN A 155 -12.99 11.19 -5.64
N ARG A 156 -12.58 9.93 -5.42
CA ARG A 156 -11.69 9.24 -6.39
C ARG A 156 -11.71 7.70 -6.32
N ASN A 157 -11.73 7.12 -7.53
CA ASN A 157 -11.59 5.71 -7.95
C ASN A 157 -11.60 4.59 -6.91
N ARG A 158 -12.78 3.97 -6.75
CA ARG A 158 -13.01 2.67 -6.08
C ARG A 158 -12.30 1.47 -6.75
N ALA A 159 -11.59 1.67 -7.85
CA ALA A 159 -10.93 0.60 -8.61
C ALA A 159 -9.85 -0.15 -7.81
N TYR A 160 -9.20 0.52 -6.84
CA TYR A 160 -8.10 -0.06 -6.06
C TYR A 160 -8.53 -0.71 -4.73
N ILE A 161 -9.78 -0.50 -4.31
CA ILE A 161 -10.34 -1.16 -3.10
C ILE A 161 -10.49 -2.68 -3.34
N LEU A 162 -10.60 -3.11 -4.60
CA LEU A 162 -10.73 -4.53 -4.94
C LEU A 162 -9.41 -5.30 -5.01
N LEU A 163 -8.24 -4.64 -5.05
CA LEU A 163 -6.96 -5.37 -5.14
C LEU A 163 -6.59 -6.08 -3.82
N GLY A 164 -7.05 -5.57 -2.67
CA GLY A 164 -6.82 -6.22 -1.37
C GLY A 164 -7.61 -7.52 -1.18
N VAL A 165 -8.79 -7.63 -1.81
CA VAL A 165 -9.65 -8.83 -1.69
C VAL A 165 -9.29 -9.88 -2.75
N VAL A 166 -8.87 -9.46 -3.95
CA VAL A 166 -8.47 -10.40 -5.03
C VAL A 166 -7.16 -11.11 -4.72
N VAL A 167 -6.23 -10.47 -3.99
CA VAL A 167 -4.94 -11.10 -3.61
C VAL A 167 -5.10 -12.18 -2.54
N VAL A 168 -6.09 -12.10 -1.64
CA VAL A 168 -6.36 -13.19 -0.67
C VAL A 168 -6.84 -14.46 -1.40
N VAL A 169 -7.65 -14.32 -2.44
CA VAL A 169 -8.06 -15.48 -3.27
C VAL A 169 -6.89 -15.99 -4.11
N GLY A 170 -6.08 -15.10 -4.70
CA GLY A 170 -4.90 -15.48 -5.49
C GLY A 170 -3.82 -16.18 -4.68
N PHE A 171 -3.53 -15.73 -3.45
CA PHE A 171 -2.53 -16.31 -2.56
C PHE A 171 -3.03 -17.60 -1.88
N ALA A 172 -4.34 -17.69 -1.55
CA ALA A 172 -4.93 -18.94 -1.11
C ALA A 172 -4.92 -20.01 -2.21
N MET A 173 -5.10 -19.62 -3.48
CA MET A 173 -4.92 -20.53 -4.62
C MET A 173 -3.46 -20.91 -4.86
N SER A 174 -2.49 -20.01 -4.59
CA SER A 174 -1.06 -20.27 -4.75
C SER A 174 -0.44 -21.11 -3.62
N GLN A 175 -1.20 -21.49 -2.58
CA GLN A 175 -0.76 -22.54 -1.64
C GLN A 175 -1.36 -23.93 -1.94
N SER A 176 -2.21 -24.03 -2.97
CA SER A 176 -2.79 -25.31 -3.44
C SER A 176 -1.96 -26.01 -4.53
N PHE A 177 -0.71 -25.59 -4.75
CA PHE A 177 0.21 -26.17 -5.74
C PHE A 177 0.54 -27.63 -5.40
N GLY A 178 -0.25 -28.52 -6.01
CA GLY A 178 -0.09 -29.97 -6.01
C GLY A 178 -1.35 -30.67 -6.51
N GLY A 179 -2.54 -30.11 -6.25
CA GLY A 179 -3.83 -30.76 -6.57
C GLY A 179 -4.52 -30.27 -7.84
N LEU A 180 -4.31 -29.00 -8.24
CA LEU A 180 -5.11 -28.38 -9.31
C LEU A 180 -4.78 -28.89 -10.72
N GLY A 181 -3.57 -29.42 -10.94
CA GLY A 181 -3.17 -30.00 -12.24
C GLY A 181 -3.98 -31.24 -12.63
N LYS A 182 -4.48 -32.01 -11.64
CA LYS A 182 -5.30 -33.21 -11.88
C LYS A 182 -6.77 -32.86 -12.18
N PHE A 183 -7.25 -31.74 -11.66
CA PHE A 183 -8.62 -31.26 -11.89
C PHE A 183 -8.75 -30.54 -13.24
N LEU A 184 -7.70 -29.84 -13.69
CA LEU A 184 -7.67 -29.15 -14.99
C LEU A 184 -7.32 -30.06 -16.19
N GLN A 185 -6.97 -31.34 -15.95
CA GLN A 185 -6.68 -32.31 -17.00
C GLN A 185 -7.76 -33.40 -17.16
N SER A 186 -8.89 -33.27 -16.44
CA SER A 186 -10.05 -34.17 -16.58
C SER A 186 -11.22 -33.39 -17.17
N GLY A 187 -11.19 -33.14 -18.47
CA GLY A 187 -12.28 -32.42 -19.12
C GLY A 187 -12.07 -32.09 -20.59
N ASP A 188 -11.58 -33.03 -21.39
CA ASP A 188 -11.87 -33.00 -22.82
C ASP A 188 -12.31 -34.39 -23.28
N GLY A 189 -13.62 -34.53 -23.36
CA GLY A 189 -14.34 -35.75 -23.69
C GLY A 189 -15.49 -35.38 -24.62
N ASP A 190 -15.13 -34.87 -25.79
CA ASP A 190 -16.02 -34.51 -26.88
C ASP A 190 -16.72 -35.78 -27.42
N LYS A 191 -17.84 -36.16 -26.79
CA LYS A 191 -18.75 -37.17 -27.32
C LYS A 191 -19.78 -36.49 -28.22
N LYS A 192 -19.45 -36.38 -29.50
CA LYS A 192 -20.46 -36.15 -30.55
C LYS A 192 -21.51 -37.26 -30.51
N PRO A 193 -22.82 -36.94 -30.58
CA PRO A 193 -23.82 -37.95 -30.88
C PRO A 193 -23.70 -38.36 -32.35
N THR A 194 -23.44 -39.65 -32.58
CA THR A 194 -23.46 -40.27 -33.91
C THR A 194 -24.90 -40.43 -34.39
N THR A 195 -25.19 -39.95 -35.60
CA THR A 195 -26.34 -40.39 -36.40
C THR A 195 -25.82 -41.33 -37.49
N PRO A 196 -26.30 -42.58 -37.60
CA PRO A 196 -25.95 -43.44 -38.71
C PRO A 196 -26.80 -43.09 -39.93
N THR A 197 -26.13 -42.86 -41.07
CA THR A 197 -26.72 -42.85 -42.41
C THR A 197 -26.97 -44.29 -42.86
N GLY A 198 -28.11 -44.55 -43.48
CA GLY A 198 -28.53 -45.90 -43.89
C GLY A 198 -27.74 -46.46 -45.08
N ASN A 199 -27.64 -47.79 -45.07
CA ASN A 199 -27.89 -48.70 -46.19
C ASN A 199 -28.48 -49.99 -45.61
#